data_AF-A0A8T4EXM5-F1
#
_entry.id   AF-A0A8T4EXM5-F1
#
_cell.length_a   1.000
_cell.length_b   1.000
_cell.length_c   1.000
_cell.angle_alpha   90.00
_cell.angle_beta   90.00
_cell.angle_gamma   90.00
#
_symmetry.space_group_name_H-M   'P 1'
#
loop_
_entity.id
_entity.type
_entity.pdbx_description
1 polymer ?
#
loop_
_entity_poly.entity_id
_entity_poly.type
_entity_poly.pdbx_seq_one_letter_code
_entity_poly.pdbx_strand_id
1 'polypeptide(L)'
;MKTIRRAVVAAGASAALLGIMPGIAQAAGGYSFNVPVTGGVAVLPTTIVAGDCRLMGRNQDAATRVTIQPSFPGRASVTWIADVYTVSTFRGDVWHQTFVFKTASGATLTTARFDAPIGLAHRIYNYRRSVSVPLSAGYWSSIAKVDWYGDC
;
A
#
# COMPACT_ATOMS: atom_id res chain seq x y z
N MET A 1 59.30 51.96 18.27
CA MET A 1 59.28 50.50 18.02
C MET A 1 57.94 49.95 18.49
N LYS A 2 57.18 49.32 17.58
CA LYS A 2 55.77 48.93 17.76
C LYS A 2 55.71 47.48 18.25
N THR A 3 55.21 47.23 19.47
CA THR A 3 55.04 45.88 20.01
C THR A 3 53.57 45.46 19.88
N ILE A 4 53.31 44.52 18.98
CA ILE A 4 52.00 43.91 18.74
C ILE A 4 51.84 42.73 19.69
N ARG A 5 50.81 42.70 20.54
CA ARG A 5 50.40 41.50 21.28
C ARG A 5 49.04 41.03 20.78
N ARG A 6 49.04 39.84 20.19
CA ARG A 6 47.89 39.13 19.62
C ARG A 6 47.00 38.60 20.75
N ALA A 7 45.70 38.84 20.66
CA ALA A 7 44.69 38.16 21.45
C ALA A 7 44.47 36.74 20.89
N VAL A 8 44.50 35.74 21.76
CA VAL A 8 44.13 34.35 21.46
C VAL A 8 42.62 34.24 21.61
N VAL A 9 41.91 34.02 20.51
CA VAL A 9 40.48 33.64 20.56
C VAL A 9 40.42 32.12 20.60
N ALA A 10 39.99 31.58 21.74
CA ALA A 10 39.66 30.17 21.88
C ALA A 10 38.35 29.89 21.11
N ALA A 11 38.46 29.21 19.97
CA ALA A 11 37.32 28.66 19.26
C ALA A 11 36.85 27.39 19.99
N GLY A 12 35.75 27.50 20.73
CA GLY A 12 35.03 26.34 21.23
C GLY A 12 34.44 25.57 20.05
N ALA A 13 34.95 24.36 19.81
CA ALA A 13 34.35 23.43 18.87
C ALA A 13 33.13 22.78 19.54
N SER A 14 31.93 23.29 19.23
CA SER A 14 30.70 22.53 19.48
C SER A 14 30.66 21.36 18.50
N ALA A 15 30.96 20.17 19.01
CA ALA A 15 30.70 18.93 18.29
C ALA A 15 29.17 18.77 18.16
N ALA A 16 28.63 19.21 17.01
CA ALA A 16 27.28 18.87 16.63
C ALA A 16 27.25 17.35 16.42
N LEU A 17 26.66 16.63 17.38
CA LEU A 17 26.18 15.28 17.16
C LEU A 17 25.24 15.32 15.96
N LEU A 18 25.74 14.93 14.79
CA LEU A 18 24.93 14.54 13.65
C LEU A 18 24.21 13.25 14.06
N GLY A 19 23.15 13.41 14.84
CA GLY A 19 22.19 12.38 15.09
C GLY A 19 21.66 11.94 13.74
N ILE A 20 22.04 10.74 13.33
CA ILE A 20 21.44 10.01 12.21
C ILE A 20 19.99 9.77 12.65
N MET A 21 19.13 10.76 12.44
CA MET A 21 17.70 10.57 12.57
C MET A 21 17.36 9.49 11.54
N PRO A 22 16.80 8.32 11.94
CA PRO A 22 16.31 7.37 10.97
C PRO A 22 15.29 8.15 10.12
N GLY A 23 15.61 8.29 8.82
CA GLY A 23 14.69 8.91 7.89
C GLY A 23 13.35 8.20 8.02
N ILE A 24 12.28 8.99 8.09
CA ILE A 24 10.91 8.50 7.89
C ILE A 24 10.96 7.62 6.64
N ALA A 25 10.73 6.32 6.79
CA ALA A 25 10.69 5.40 5.66
C ALA A 25 9.59 5.93 4.73
N GLN A 26 10.01 6.50 3.61
CA GLN A 26 9.10 7.09 2.65
C GLN A 26 8.57 5.93 1.82
N ALA A 27 7.28 5.60 2.01
CA ALA A 27 6.61 4.61 1.17
C ALA A 27 6.88 4.96 -0.30
N ALA A 28 7.38 3.99 -1.05
CA ALA A 28 7.61 4.15 -2.47
C ALA A 28 6.26 4.42 -3.17
N GLY A 29 6.28 5.34 -4.15
CA GLY A 29 5.07 5.77 -4.86
C GLY A 29 4.25 4.60 -5.38
N GLY A 30 2.97 4.55 -4.98
CA GLY A 30 2.06 3.47 -5.32
C GLY A 30 1.58 3.46 -6.77
N TYR A 31 1.09 2.31 -7.23
CA TYR A 31 0.53 2.13 -8.57
C TYR A 31 -1.00 2.22 -8.50
N SER A 32 -1.63 2.63 -9.60
CA SER A 32 -3.08 2.61 -9.75
C SER A 32 -3.51 1.79 -10.96
N PHE A 33 -4.40 0.80 -10.77
CA PHE A 33 -5.07 0.10 -11.86
C PHE A 33 -6.57 0.36 -11.83
N ASN A 34 -7.16 0.65 -12.98
CA ASN A 34 -8.61 0.60 -13.16
C ASN A 34 -9.01 -0.81 -13.61
N VAL A 35 -9.43 -1.67 -12.68
CA VAL A 35 -9.68 -3.09 -12.94
C VAL A 35 -11.19 -3.32 -13.12
N PRO A 36 -11.64 -3.96 -14.22
CA PRO A 36 -13.05 -4.28 -14.40
C PRO A 36 -13.53 -5.29 -13.35
N VAL A 37 -14.77 -5.13 -12.92
CA VAL A 37 -15.44 -6.04 -11.98
C VAL A 37 -16.42 -6.92 -12.73
N THR A 38 -16.30 -8.24 -12.56
CA THR A 38 -17.24 -9.22 -13.11
C THR A 38 -17.79 -10.06 -11.97
N GLY A 39 -19.10 -10.06 -11.77
CA GLY A 39 -19.74 -10.85 -10.70
C GLY A 39 -19.26 -10.48 -9.29
N GLY A 40 -18.90 -9.20 -9.06
CA GLY A 40 -18.36 -8.74 -7.78
C GLY A 40 -16.87 -9.05 -7.57
N VAL A 41 -16.16 -9.57 -8.57
CA VAL A 41 -14.74 -9.92 -8.50
C VAL A 41 -13.92 -9.04 -9.43
N ALA A 42 -12.83 -8.46 -8.92
CA ALA A 42 -11.79 -7.83 -9.70
C ALA A 42 -10.48 -8.61 -9.49
N VAL A 43 -9.76 -8.92 -10.57
CA VAL A 43 -8.50 -9.67 -10.51
C VAL A 43 -7.37 -8.79 -11.02
N LEU A 44 -6.28 -8.73 -10.26
CA LEU A 44 -5.12 -7.93 -10.60
C LEU A 44 -4.47 -8.44 -11.90
N PRO A 45 -4.42 -7.63 -12.98
CA PRO A 45 -3.95 -8.11 -14.28
C PRO A 45 -2.45 -8.34 -14.32
N THR A 46 -1.66 -7.55 -13.59
CA THR A 46 -0.20 -7.62 -13.59
C THR A 46 0.36 -7.35 -12.20
N THR A 47 1.52 -7.91 -11.90
CA THR A 47 2.27 -7.68 -10.68
C THR A 47 2.56 -6.20 -10.48
N ILE A 48 2.35 -5.73 -9.25
CA ILE A 48 2.67 -4.38 -8.81
C ILE A 48 3.94 -4.42 -7.95
N VAL A 49 4.76 -3.39 -8.07
CA VAL A 49 6.06 -3.29 -7.42
C VAL A 49 6.17 -1.95 -6.70
N ALA A 50 6.12 -1.92 -5.39
CA ALA A 50 6.36 -0.69 -4.62
C ALA A 50 7.58 -0.92 -3.74
N GLY A 51 8.67 -0.18 -4.00
CA GLY A 51 9.94 -0.39 -3.30
C GLY A 51 10.39 -1.84 -3.37
N ASP A 52 10.58 -2.46 -2.20
CA ASP A 52 10.95 -3.86 -2.07
C ASP A 52 9.76 -4.83 -2.06
N CYS A 53 8.53 -4.32 -1.92
CA CYS A 53 7.34 -5.16 -1.95
C CYS A 53 6.83 -5.44 -3.37
N ARG A 54 6.22 -6.60 -3.50
CA ARG A 54 5.64 -7.12 -4.75
C ARG A 54 4.26 -7.69 -4.45
N LEU A 55 3.25 -7.25 -5.19
CA LEU A 55 1.91 -7.83 -5.19
C LEU A 55 1.71 -8.57 -6.51
N MET A 56 1.62 -9.90 -6.45
CA MET A 56 1.65 -10.74 -7.65
C MET A 56 0.32 -10.71 -8.39
N GLY A 57 0.35 -10.42 -9.70
CA GLY A 57 -0.82 -10.45 -10.58
C GLY A 57 -0.87 -11.66 -11.50
N ARG A 58 -1.84 -11.69 -12.41
CA ARG A 58 -2.02 -12.82 -13.35
C ARG A 58 -0.81 -13.12 -14.23
N ASN A 59 0.03 -12.13 -14.52
CA ASN A 59 1.25 -12.31 -15.32
C ASN A 59 2.33 -13.17 -14.63
N GLN A 60 2.09 -13.63 -13.41
CA GLN A 60 2.96 -14.53 -12.64
C GLN A 60 2.20 -15.76 -12.12
N ASP A 61 1.11 -16.15 -12.80
CA ASP A 61 0.20 -17.24 -12.39
C ASP A 61 -0.42 -17.07 -10.98
N ALA A 62 -0.31 -15.88 -10.39
CA ALA A 62 -0.94 -15.54 -9.13
C ALA A 62 -2.37 -15.02 -9.35
N ALA A 63 -3.27 -15.38 -8.44
CA ALA A 63 -4.68 -15.05 -8.54
C ALA A 63 -5.09 -13.93 -7.56
N THR A 64 -4.24 -12.92 -7.35
CA THR A 64 -4.56 -11.77 -6.50
C THR A 64 -5.84 -11.12 -6.99
N ARG A 65 -6.84 -11.06 -6.11
CA ARG A 65 -8.18 -10.59 -6.43
C ARG A 65 -8.85 -9.97 -5.23
N VAL A 66 -9.72 -9.01 -5.51
CA VAL A 66 -10.66 -8.48 -4.53
C VAL A 66 -12.07 -8.89 -4.93
N THR A 67 -12.83 -9.37 -3.96
CA THR A 67 -14.25 -9.60 -4.10
C THR A 67 -15.00 -8.62 -3.21
N ILE A 68 -16.17 -8.21 -3.65
CA ILE A 68 -17.16 -7.53 -2.83
C ILE A 68 -18.43 -8.38 -2.88
N GLN A 69 -19.23 -8.39 -1.83
CA GLN A 69 -20.53 -9.07 -1.80
C GLN A 69 -21.43 -8.46 -0.73
N PRO A 70 -22.76 -8.47 -0.88
CA PRO A 70 -23.67 -8.05 0.19
C PRO A 70 -23.42 -8.89 1.45
N SER A 71 -23.45 -8.26 2.64
CA SER A 71 -23.26 -8.98 3.92
C SER A 71 -24.40 -8.75 4.91
N PHE A 72 -24.79 -7.49 5.11
CA PHE A 72 -25.89 -7.06 5.96
C PHE A 72 -26.59 -5.87 5.29
N PRO A 73 -27.84 -5.53 5.64
CA PRO A 73 -28.52 -4.36 5.09
C PRO A 73 -27.65 -3.11 5.18
N GLY A 74 -27.40 -2.45 4.04
CA GLY A 74 -26.56 -1.26 3.95
C GLY A 74 -25.04 -1.51 4.04
N ARG A 75 -24.59 -2.76 4.03
CA ARG A 75 -23.17 -3.13 4.11
C ARG A 75 -22.79 -4.20 3.08
N ALA A 76 -21.52 -4.15 2.68
CA ALA A 76 -20.89 -5.19 1.90
C ALA A 76 -19.66 -5.75 2.64
N SER A 77 -19.35 -7.02 2.39
CA SER A 77 -18.08 -7.63 2.75
C SER A 77 -17.14 -7.53 1.57
N VAL A 78 -16.00 -6.87 1.76
CA VAL A 78 -14.90 -6.84 0.79
C VAL A 78 -13.86 -7.84 1.27
N THR A 79 -13.50 -8.79 0.42
CA THR A 79 -12.48 -9.80 0.69
C THR A 79 -11.34 -9.64 -0.30
N TRP A 80 -10.14 -9.48 0.22
CA TRP A 80 -8.92 -9.48 -0.57
C TRP A 80 -8.18 -10.79 -0.38
N ILE A 81 -7.83 -11.43 -1.50
CA ILE A 81 -6.99 -12.62 -1.57
C ILE A 81 -5.75 -12.21 -2.36
N ALA A 82 -4.58 -12.39 -1.79
CA ALA A 82 -3.35 -11.83 -2.33
C ALA A 82 -2.15 -12.75 -2.15
N ASP A 83 -1.26 -12.68 -3.13
CA ASP A 83 0.10 -13.20 -3.05
C ASP A 83 1.06 -12.01 -2.99
N VAL A 84 1.70 -11.82 -1.82
CA VAL A 84 2.61 -10.70 -1.55
C VAL A 84 3.97 -11.23 -1.11
N TYR A 85 5.05 -10.59 -1.53
CA TYR A 85 6.38 -10.81 -0.96
C TYR A 85 7.20 -9.53 -0.93
N THR A 86 8.24 -9.48 -0.08
CA THR A 86 9.28 -8.45 -0.12
C THR A 86 10.61 -9.06 -0.55
N VAL A 87 11.44 -8.30 -1.25
CA VAL A 87 12.81 -8.69 -1.61
C VAL A 87 13.86 -8.33 -0.55
N SER A 88 13.50 -7.60 0.52
CA SER A 88 14.44 -7.10 1.53
C SER A 88 14.24 -7.69 2.93
N THR A 89 15.33 -7.78 3.69
CA THR A 89 15.47 -8.57 4.93
C THR A 89 15.45 -7.76 6.22
N PHE A 90 15.63 -6.44 6.20
CA PHE A 90 16.11 -5.75 7.40
C PHE A 90 15.05 -5.44 8.45
N ARG A 91 13.79 -5.21 8.08
CA ARG A 91 12.70 -4.92 9.05
C ARG A 91 11.34 -5.54 8.73
N GLY A 92 11.24 -6.21 7.59
CA GLY A 92 9.98 -6.67 7.03
C GLY A 92 9.14 -5.49 6.54
N ASP A 93 8.64 -5.60 5.31
CA ASP A 93 7.80 -4.57 4.72
C ASP A 93 6.34 -5.01 4.76
N VAL A 94 5.44 -4.02 4.75
CA VAL A 94 4.00 -4.26 4.72
C VAL A 94 3.46 -3.68 3.43
N TRP A 95 2.80 -4.52 2.64
CA TRP A 95 2.02 -4.01 1.51
C TRP A 95 0.73 -3.38 2.02
N HIS A 96 0.52 -2.11 1.72
CA HIS A 96 -0.73 -1.41 1.98
C HIS A 96 -1.56 -1.35 0.71
N GLN A 97 -2.87 -1.61 0.84
CA GLN A 97 -3.76 -1.74 -0.29
C GLN A 97 -5.06 -0.96 -0.07
N THR A 98 -5.44 -0.16 -1.06
CA THR A 98 -6.73 0.53 -1.11
C THR A 98 -7.50 0.13 -2.38
N PHE A 99 -8.78 -0.20 -2.21
CA PHE A 99 -9.71 -0.50 -3.30
C PHE A 99 -10.83 0.53 -3.31
N VAL A 100 -11.01 1.24 -4.41
CA VAL A 100 -12.12 2.18 -4.61
C VAL A 100 -13.09 1.60 -5.62
N PHE A 101 -14.25 1.16 -5.15
CA PHE A 101 -15.29 0.56 -6.00
C PHE A 101 -16.08 1.68 -6.68
N LYS A 102 -16.25 1.57 -7.99
CA LYS A 102 -16.84 2.61 -8.84
C LYS A 102 -17.92 2.07 -9.78
N THR A 103 -18.83 2.98 -10.15
CA THR A 103 -19.76 2.76 -11.27
C THR A 103 -19.03 2.80 -12.61
N ALA A 104 -19.74 2.42 -13.69
CA ALA A 104 -19.21 2.54 -15.05
C ALA A 104 -18.86 4.00 -15.43
N SER A 105 -19.62 4.98 -14.90
CA SER A 105 -19.36 6.42 -15.07
C SER A 105 -18.22 6.96 -14.20
N GLY A 106 -17.66 6.14 -13.31
CA GLY A 106 -16.55 6.53 -12.43
C GLY A 106 -16.96 7.11 -11.08
N ALA A 107 -18.24 7.12 -10.74
CA ALA A 107 -18.70 7.55 -9.43
C ALA A 107 -18.26 6.56 -8.34
N THR A 108 -17.65 7.06 -7.27
CA THR A 108 -17.22 6.24 -6.14
C THR A 108 -18.42 5.76 -5.33
N LEU A 109 -18.50 4.45 -5.11
CA LEU A 109 -19.54 3.80 -4.32
C LEU A 109 -19.06 3.51 -2.89
N THR A 110 -17.87 2.95 -2.75
CA THR A 110 -17.27 2.63 -1.45
C THR A 110 -15.77 2.42 -1.57
N THR A 111 -15.07 2.38 -0.42
CA THR A 111 -13.62 2.15 -0.35
C THR A 111 -13.29 1.13 0.72
N ALA A 112 -12.36 0.22 0.43
CA ALA A 112 -11.81 -0.74 1.39
C ALA A 112 -10.30 -0.59 1.48
N ARG A 113 -9.75 -0.75 2.69
CA ARG A 113 -8.31 -0.71 2.95
C ARG A 113 -7.86 -1.97 3.66
N PHE A 114 -6.66 -2.43 3.31
CA PHE A 114 -6.05 -3.62 3.87
C PHE A 114 -4.55 -3.44 3.99
N ASP A 115 -4.00 -4.10 5.00
CA ASP A 115 -2.57 -4.33 5.12
C ASP A 115 -2.28 -5.82 5.02
N ALA A 116 -1.23 -6.15 4.30
CA ALA A 116 -0.66 -7.49 4.30
C ALA A 116 0.00 -7.81 5.65
N PRO A 117 0.23 -9.10 5.95
CA PRO A 117 1.18 -9.47 7.00
C PRO A 117 2.55 -8.84 6.73
N ILE A 118 3.31 -8.56 7.79
CA ILE A 118 4.72 -8.17 7.67
C ILE A 118 5.45 -9.29 6.92
N GLY A 119 5.96 -8.96 5.73
CA GLY A 119 6.65 -9.89 4.86
C GLY A 119 8.08 -10.13 5.34
N LEU A 120 8.50 -11.39 5.43
CA LEU A 120 9.91 -11.75 5.49
C LEU A 120 10.47 -11.85 4.06
N ALA A 121 11.74 -11.51 3.89
CA ALA A 121 12.41 -11.53 2.59
C ALA A 121 12.22 -12.82 1.81
N HIS A 122 11.96 -12.68 0.52
CA HIS A 122 11.88 -13.75 -0.47
C HIS A 122 10.86 -14.86 -0.14
N ARG A 123 9.89 -14.56 0.73
CA ARG A 123 8.79 -15.48 1.03
C ARG A 123 7.48 -14.94 0.47
N ILE A 124 6.82 -15.76 -0.33
CA ILE A 124 5.45 -15.46 -0.80
C ILE A 124 4.47 -15.77 0.34
N TYR A 125 3.67 -14.77 0.68
CA TYR A 125 2.55 -14.86 1.58
C TYR A 125 1.27 -14.89 0.78
N ASN A 126 0.65 -16.07 0.71
CA ASN A 126 -0.74 -16.19 0.32
C ASN A 126 -1.61 -15.88 1.53
N TYR A 127 -2.48 -14.88 1.45
CA TYR A 127 -3.41 -14.61 2.53
C TYR A 127 -4.74 -14.07 2.04
N ARG A 128 -5.72 -14.18 2.94
CA ARG A 128 -7.10 -13.76 2.74
C ARG A 128 -7.51 -12.88 3.92
N ARG A 129 -8.03 -11.69 3.63
CA ARG A 129 -8.56 -10.78 4.65
C ARG A 129 -9.89 -10.20 4.18
N SER A 130 -10.80 -9.98 5.12
CA SER A 130 -12.13 -9.40 4.83
C SER A 130 -12.41 -8.23 5.75
N VAL A 131 -13.07 -7.20 5.21
CA VAL A 131 -13.57 -6.05 5.97
C VAL A 131 -15.00 -5.75 5.54
N SER A 132 -15.80 -5.19 6.46
CA SER A 132 -17.16 -4.76 6.14
C SER A 132 -17.19 -3.25 5.87
N VAL A 133 -17.68 -2.86 4.71
CA VAL A 133 -17.79 -1.47 4.26
C VAL A 133 -19.24 -1.04 4.10
N PRO A 134 -19.57 0.26 4.26
CA PRO A 134 -20.89 0.76 3.92
C PRO A 134 -21.11 0.66 2.40
N LEU A 135 -22.26 0.10 2.01
CA LEU A 135 -22.73 0.07 0.62
C LEU A 135 -24.24 -0.24 0.63
N SER A 136 -25.05 0.69 0.12
CA SER A 136 -26.49 0.44 0.01
C SER A 136 -26.79 -0.68 -0.99
N ALA A 137 -27.78 -1.52 -0.69
CA ALA A 137 -28.11 -2.69 -1.50
C ALA A 137 -28.40 -2.37 -2.98
N GLY A 138 -28.96 -1.18 -3.27
CA GLY A 138 -29.25 -0.73 -4.64
C GLY A 138 -28.01 -0.44 -5.50
N TYR A 139 -26.82 -0.32 -4.92
CA TYR A 139 -25.58 -0.07 -5.66
C TYR A 139 -24.81 -1.34 -6.00
N TRP A 140 -25.30 -2.52 -5.61
CA TRP A 140 -24.61 -3.78 -5.85
C TRP A 140 -24.39 -4.05 -7.35
N SER A 141 -25.44 -3.91 -8.14
CA SER A 141 -25.41 -4.12 -9.59
C SER A 141 -24.73 -3.00 -10.37
N SER A 142 -24.45 -1.86 -9.74
CA SER A 142 -23.81 -0.72 -10.40
C SER A 142 -22.29 -0.74 -10.32
N ILE A 143 -21.70 -1.64 -9.51
CA ILE A 143 -20.25 -1.82 -9.42
C ILE A 143 -19.73 -2.36 -10.77
N ALA A 144 -18.91 -1.57 -11.44
CA ALA A 144 -18.33 -1.94 -12.74
C ALA A 144 -16.80 -1.99 -12.71
N LYS A 145 -16.17 -1.22 -11.83
CA LYS A 145 -14.72 -1.01 -11.81
C LYS A 145 -14.21 -0.90 -10.37
N VAL A 146 -12.94 -1.23 -10.18
CA VAL A 146 -12.18 -0.97 -8.94
C VAL A 146 -10.91 -0.22 -9.31
N ASP A 147 -10.71 0.94 -8.70
CA ASP A 147 -9.38 1.54 -8.68
C ASP A 147 -8.57 0.89 -7.56
N TRP A 148 -7.47 0.27 -7.98
CA TRP A 148 -6.60 -0.55 -7.16
C TRP A 148 -5.33 0.23 -6.88
N TYR A 149 -5.13 0.66 -5.63
CA TYR A 149 -3.95 1.40 -5.20
C TYR A 149 -3.13 0.57 -4.22
N GLY A 150 -1.82 0.48 -4.41
CA GLY A 150 -0.97 -0.18 -3.43
C GLY A 150 0.41 0.44 -3.31
N ASP A 151 0.93 0.41 -2.09
CA ASP A 151 2.26 0.91 -1.72
C ASP A 151 2.92 0.02 -0.66
N CYS A 152 4.17 0.39 -0.36
CA CYS A 152 5.16 -0.22 0.53
C CYS A 152 6.09 0.93 0.91
#